data_AF-A0A848I3A2-F1
#
_entry.id   AF-A0A848I3A2-F1
#
_cell.length_a   1.000
_cell.length_b   1.000
_cell.length_c   1.000
_cell.angle_alpha   90.00
_cell.angle_beta   90.00
_cell.angle_gamma   90.00
#
_symmetry.space_group_name_H-M   'P 1'
#
loop_
_entity.id
_entity.type
_entity.pdbx_description
1 polymer ?
#
loop_
_entity_poly.entity_id
_entity_poly.type
_entity_poly.pdbx_seq_one_letter_code
_entity_poly.pdbx_strand_id
1 'polypeptide(L)'
;MTAIKFAAALATIAALGVAGTASAIEFESNGKSVEVSYHDLDLSKKSDQRILNVRIKRAAAKVCPTSDATAAIAKCQQVAAAHVRNSVELAVAKAQSGERFADMGKEKPVGAGN
;
A
#
# COMPACT_ATOMS: atom_id res chain seq x y z
N MET A 1 35.68 39.76 -28.19
CA MET A 1 34.71 39.34 -27.16
C MET A 1 33.53 38.70 -27.86
N THR A 2 33.47 37.37 -27.86
CA THR A 2 32.30 36.61 -28.32
C THR A 2 32.11 35.48 -27.34
N ALA A 3 31.25 35.72 -26.36
CA ALA A 3 30.95 34.80 -25.28
C ALA A 3 30.21 33.58 -25.83
N ILE A 4 30.81 32.40 -25.66
CA ILE A 4 30.17 31.10 -25.88
C ILE A 4 29.08 30.98 -24.81
N LYS A 5 27.82 31.14 -25.25
CA LYS A 5 26.64 30.90 -24.40
C LYS A 5 26.53 29.40 -24.18
N PHE A 6 26.88 28.94 -22.99
CA PHE A 6 26.55 27.61 -22.50
C PHE A 6 25.03 27.52 -22.30
N ALA A 7 24.32 27.16 -23.35
CA ALA A 7 22.92 26.77 -23.26
C ALA A 7 22.87 25.35 -22.68
N ALA A 8 22.85 25.25 -21.36
CA ALA A 8 22.53 24.02 -20.64
C ALA A 8 21.06 23.67 -20.96
N ALA A 9 20.86 22.76 -21.92
CA ALA A 9 19.56 22.18 -22.18
C ALA A 9 19.16 21.32 -20.97
N LEU A 10 18.21 21.82 -20.19
CA LEU A 10 17.51 21.09 -19.13
C LEU A 10 16.80 19.89 -19.75
N ALA A 11 17.38 18.70 -19.61
CA ALA A 11 16.71 17.45 -19.90
C ALA A 11 15.67 17.19 -18.80
N THR A 12 14.42 17.61 -19.03
CA THR A 12 13.27 17.20 -18.23
C THR A 12 12.99 15.74 -18.52
N ILE A 13 13.49 14.84 -17.68
CA ILE A 13 13.05 13.44 -17.65
C ILE A 13 11.61 13.47 -17.11
N ALA A 14 10.64 13.48 -18.02
CA ALA A 14 9.26 13.18 -17.70
C ALA A 14 9.23 11.71 -17.24
N ALA A 15 9.29 11.50 -15.93
CA ALA A 15 8.90 10.23 -15.33
C ALA A 15 7.41 10.06 -15.57
N LEU A 16 7.06 9.49 -16.72
CA LEU A 16 5.75 8.90 -16.98
C LEU A 16 5.61 7.78 -15.96
N GLY A 17 5.07 8.12 -14.79
CA GLY A 17 4.56 7.16 -13.84
C GLY A 17 3.54 6.33 -14.58
N VAL A 18 3.92 5.11 -14.94
CA VAL A 18 2.98 4.10 -15.38
C VAL A 18 2.10 3.87 -14.16
N ALA A 19 0.97 4.56 -14.11
CA ALA A 19 -0.16 4.16 -13.28
C ALA A 19 -0.59 2.80 -13.85
N GLY A 20 0.09 1.75 -13.38
CA GLY A 20 -0.30 0.38 -13.68
C GLY A 20 -1.78 0.30 -13.37
N THR A 21 -2.57 -0.14 -14.35
CA THR A 21 -3.97 -0.43 -14.14
C THR A 21 -4.02 -1.44 -12.99
N ALA A 22 -4.34 -0.95 -11.79
CA ALA A 22 -4.56 -1.81 -10.66
C ALA A 22 -5.84 -2.57 -11.00
N SER A 23 -5.69 -3.76 -11.56
CA SER A 23 -6.79 -4.70 -11.75
C SER A 23 -7.28 -5.05 -10.36
N ALA A 24 -8.25 -4.28 -9.88
CA ALA A 24 -8.99 -4.59 -8.68
C ALA A 24 -9.70 -5.90 -8.96
N ILE A 25 -9.24 -6.98 -8.33
CA ILE A 25 -10.02 -8.21 -8.34
C ILE A 25 -11.28 -7.87 -7.57
N GLU A 26 -12.43 -7.91 -8.25
CA GLU A 26 -13.72 -7.57 -7.64
C GLU A 26 -13.92 -8.42 -6.38
N PHE A 27 -14.00 -7.72 -5.24
CA PHE A 27 -14.33 -8.31 -3.97
C PHE A 27 -15.83 -8.15 -3.78
N GLU A 28 -16.58 -9.21 -4.06
CA GLU A 28 -17.99 -9.30 -3.72
C GLU A 28 -18.11 -9.80 -2.27
N SER A 29 -18.66 -8.94 -1.40
CA SER A 29 -18.88 -9.30 0.00
C SER A 29 -19.95 -10.38 0.09
N ASN A 30 -19.62 -11.52 0.68
CA ASN A 30 -20.58 -12.60 0.96
C ASN A 30 -21.33 -12.41 2.29
N GLY A 31 -21.32 -11.19 2.84
CA GLY A 31 -21.91 -10.87 4.14
C GLY A 31 -21.10 -11.35 5.35
N LYS A 32 -19.94 -12.00 5.15
CA LYS A 32 -19.03 -12.41 6.23
C LYS A 32 -17.83 -11.47 6.28
N SER A 33 -17.58 -10.91 7.46
CA SER A 33 -16.38 -10.14 7.75
C SER A 33 -15.70 -10.68 9.00
N VAL A 34 -14.38 -10.54 9.05
CA VAL A 34 -13.56 -10.87 10.22
C VAL A 34 -12.60 -9.72 10.44
N GLU A 35 -12.64 -9.13 11.63
CA GLU A 35 -11.69 -8.11 12.01
C GLU A 35 -10.31 -8.73 12.28
N VAL A 36 -9.25 -8.06 11.82
CA VAL A 36 -7.86 -8.43 12.08
C VAL A 36 -7.17 -7.26 12.78
N SER A 37 -6.95 -7.41 14.10
CA SER A 37 -6.18 -6.44 14.88
C SER A 37 -4.67 -6.68 14.74
N TYR A 38 -3.94 -5.56 14.70
CA TYR A 38 -2.48 -5.50 14.70
C TYR A 38 -1.93 -4.58 15.82
N HIS A 39 -2.78 -4.16 16.77
CA HIS A 39 -2.36 -3.23 17.85
C HIS A 39 -1.30 -3.82 18.78
N ASP A 40 -1.21 -5.15 18.85
CA ASP A 40 -0.19 -5.88 19.62
C ASP A 40 1.11 -6.14 18.83
N LEU A 41 1.17 -5.70 17.56
CA LEU A 41 2.28 -5.97 16.66
C LEU A 41 3.08 -4.69 16.39
N ASP A 42 4.41 -4.81 16.41
CA ASP A 42 5.29 -3.74 15.97
C ASP A 42 5.56 -3.89 14.47
N LEU A 43 4.75 -3.22 13.65
CA LEU A 43 4.84 -3.34 12.20
C LEU A 43 6.14 -2.74 11.59
N SER A 44 7.00 -2.10 12.39
CA SER A 44 8.36 -1.79 11.95
C SER A 44 9.23 -3.04 11.81
N LYS A 45 8.90 -4.12 12.53
CA LYS A 45 9.62 -5.39 12.54
C LYS A 45 9.07 -6.36 11.50
N LYS A 46 9.96 -6.94 10.69
CA LYS A 46 9.59 -7.98 9.71
C LYS A 46 8.97 -9.23 10.34
N SER A 47 9.35 -9.58 11.57
CA SER A 47 8.76 -10.69 12.32
C SER A 47 7.25 -10.48 12.52
N ASP A 48 6.87 -9.28 12.90
CA ASP A 48 5.50 -8.94 13.30
C ASP A 48 4.64 -8.68 12.07
N GLN A 49 5.21 -8.13 10.99
CA GLN A 49 4.58 -8.13 9.67
C GLN A 49 4.26 -9.54 9.17
N ARG A 50 5.11 -10.53 9.45
CA ARG A 50 4.84 -11.94 9.09
C ARG A 50 3.68 -12.50 9.92
N ILE A 51 3.60 -12.16 11.21
CA ILE A 51 2.48 -12.55 12.08
C ILE A 51 1.17 -11.96 11.54
N LEU A 52 1.16 -10.67 11.19
CA LEU A 52 -0.01 -10.02 10.59
C LEU A 52 -0.46 -10.72 9.30
N ASN A 53 0.49 -11.04 8.41
CA ASN A 53 0.18 -11.78 7.18
C ASN A 53 -0.45 -13.16 7.45
N VAL A 54 0.02 -13.88 8.48
CA VAL A 54 -0.59 -15.15 8.89
C VAL A 54 -2.01 -14.94 9.41
N ARG A 55 -2.26 -13.88 10.20
CA ARG A 55 -3.60 -13.54 10.70
C ARG A 55 -4.56 -13.23 9.55
N ILE A 56 -4.12 -12.44 8.56
CA ILE A 56 -4.91 -12.11 7.36
C ILE A 56 -5.26 -13.38 6.59
N LYS A 57 -4.31 -14.29 6.37
CA LYS A 57 -4.58 -15.56 5.68
C LYS A 57 -5.61 -16.41 6.42
N ARG A 58 -5.55 -16.45 7.75
CA ARG A 58 -6.55 -17.16 8.57
C ARG A 58 -7.92 -16.48 8.50
N ALA A 59 -7.98 -15.16 8.50
CA ALA A 59 -9.22 -14.41 8.33
C ALA A 59 -9.83 -14.65 6.95
N ALA A 60 -9.02 -14.63 5.89
CA ALA A 60 -9.44 -14.98 4.53
C ALA A 60 -10.05 -16.39 4.47
N ALA A 61 -9.45 -17.37 5.13
CA ALA A 61 -10.01 -18.72 5.20
C ALA A 61 -11.35 -18.80 5.96
N LYS A 62 -11.60 -17.93 6.95
CA LYS A 62 -12.86 -17.89 7.70
C LYS A 62 -14.01 -17.25 6.93
N VAL A 63 -13.70 -16.25 6.11
CA VAL A 63 -14.74 -15.57 5.30
C VAL A 63 -15.09 -16.39 4.06
N CYS A 64 -14.17 -17.20 3.53
CA CYS A 64 -14.42 -18.01 2.35
C CYS A 64 -15.31 -19.23 2.63
N PRO A 65 -16.28 -19.53 1.74
CA PRO A 65 -17.09 -20.74 1.83
C PRO A 65 -16.24 -22.00 1.74
N THR A 66 -16.54 -22.99 2.57
CA THR A 66 -15.80 -24.27 2.64
C THR A 66 -16.46 -25.38 1.81
N SER A 67 -17.64 -25.13 1.26
CA SER A 67 -18.42 -26.07 0.46
C SER A 67 -18.07 -26.08 -1.03
N ASP A 68 -17.23 -25.15 -1.48
CA ASP A 68 -16.88 -24.99 -2.89
C ASP A 68 -15.71 -25.87 -3.33
N ALA A 69 -15.50 -25.98 -4.64
CA ALA A 69 -14.32 -26.63 -5.18
C ALA A 69 -13.02 -25.95 -4.67
N THR A 70 -11.97 -26.73 -4.43
CA THR A 70 -10.68 -26.25 -3.89
C THR A 70 -10.13 -25.02 -4.62
N ALA A 71 -10.29 -24.96 -5.95
CA ALA A 71 -9.86 -23.82 -6.76
C ALA A 71 -10.64 -22.53 -6.44
N ALA A 72 -11.95 -22.64 -6.20
CA ALA A 72 -12.80 -21.51 -5.82
C ALA A 72 -12.48 -21.02 -4.40
N ILE A 73 -12.21 -21.95 -3.47
CA ILE A 73 -11.75 -21.62 -2.12
C ILE A 73 -10.43 -20.84 -2.17
N ALA A 74 -9.45 -21.35 -2.93
CA ALA A 74 -8.15 -20.71 -3.08
C ALA A 74 -8.28 -19.30 -3.70
N LYS A 75 -9.12 -19.16 -4.73
CA LYS A 75 -9.39 -17.86 -5.36
C LYS A 75 -10.01 -16.89 -4.36
N CYS A 76 -11.05 -17.30 -3.63
CA CYS A 76 -11.66 -16.45 -2.60
C CYS A 76 -10.62 -15.97 -1.57
N GLN A 77 -9.75 -16.86 -1.07
CA GLN A 77 -8.74 -16.49 -0.10
C GLN A 77 -7.75 -15.47 -0.67
N GLN A 78 -7.37 -15.61 -1.93
CA GLN A 78 -6.50 -14.66 -2.62
C GLN A 78 -7.16 -13.28 -2.77
N VAL A 79 -8.43 -13.22 -3.17
CA VAL A 79 -9.17 -11.96 -3.31
C VAL A 79 -9.36 -11.29 -1.95
N ALA A 80 -9.78 -12.04 -0.93
CA ALA A 80 -9.98 -11.51 0.43
C ALA A 80 -8.67 -10.97 1.02
N ALA A 81 -7.54 -11.68 0.83
CA ALA A 81 -6.24 -11.18 1.25
C ALA A 81 -5.77 -9.98 0.43
N ALA A 82 -6.08 -9.94 -0.88
CA ALA A 82 -5.76 -8.82 -1.76
C ALA A 82 -6.51 -7.54 -1.37
N HIS A 83 -7.77 -7.66 -0.98
CA HIS A 83 -8.63 -6.55 -0.61
C HIS A 83 -8.04 -5.69 0.52
N VAL A 84 -7.35 -6.32 1.48
CA VAL A 84 -6.75 -5.62 2.63
C VAL A 84 -5.30 -5.16 2.41
N ARG A 85 -4.67 -5.47 1.26
CA ARG A 85 -3.24 -5.19 1.02
C ARG A 85 -2.90 -3.72 1.18
N ASN A 86 -3.67 -2.83 0.56
CA ASN A 86 -3.39 -1.39 0.60
C ASN A 86 -3.43 -0.85 2.05
N SER A 87 -4.38 -1.33 2.87
CA SER A 87 -4.48 -0.94 4.28
C SER A 87 -3.29 -1.45 5.10
N VAL A 88 -2.82 -2.66 4.82
CA VAL A 88 -1.64 -3.26 5.47
C VAL A 88 -0.38 -2.52 5.09
N GLU A 89 -0.18 -2.23 3.80
CA GLU A 89 0.96 -1.47 3.29
C GLU A 89 1.01 -0.07 3.91
N LEU A 90 -0.14 0.61 4.02
CA LEU A 90 -0.23 1.90 4.69
C LEU A 90 0.13 1.81 6.18
N ALA A 91 -0.37 0.78 6.89
CA ALA A 91 -0.05 0.58 8.30
C ALA A 91 1.45 0.30 8.51
N VAL A 92 2.06 -0.51 7.65
CA VAL A 92 3.50 -0.77 7.65
C VAL A 92 4.30 0.49 7.34
N ALA A 93 3.91 1.25 6.31
CA ALA A 93 4.57 2.50 5.96
C ALA A 93 4.51 3.51 7.11
N LYS A 94 3.36 3.64 7.79
CA LYS A 94 3.23 4.48 8.99
C LYS A 94 4.15 4.00 10.11
N ALA A 95 4.18 2.70 10.42
CA ALA A 95 5.04 2.15 11.47
C ALA A 95 6.54 2.29 11.16
N GLN A 96 6.95 2.15 9.89
CA GLN A 96 8.33 2.36 9.45
C GLN A 96 8.71 3.83 9.41
N SER A 97 7.75 4.71 9.15
CA SER A 97 8.02 6.13 9.02
C SER A 97 8.37 6.79 10.34
N GLY A 98 7.92 6.26 11.49
CA GLY A 98 8.22 6.65 12.88
C GLY A 98 7.93 8.11 13.25
N GLU A 99 8.42 9.04 12.44
CA GLU A 99 8.49 10.50 12.60
C GLU A 99 8.36 11.25 11.25
N ARG A 100 8.40 10.59 10.08
CA ARG A 100 8.50 11.29 8.77
C ARG A 100 7.23 11.99 8.26
N PHE A 101 6.05 11.69 8.80
CA PHE A 101 4.82 12.40 8.41
C PHE A 101 4.61 13.73 9.15
N ALA A 102 5.36 14.00 10.24
CA ALA A 102 5.29 15.27 10.95
C ALA A 102 6.09 16.39 10.25
N ASP A 103 7.02 16.04 9.37
CA ASP A 103 7.90 16.98 8.66
C ASP A 103 7.34 17.45 7.31
N MET A 104 6.49 16.65 6.65
CA MET A 104 5.85 17.02 5.37
C MET A 104 4.78 18.13 5.50
N GLY A 105 4.44 18.57 6.71
CA GLY A 105 3.60 19.75 6.97
C GLY A 105 4.39 21.02 7.30
N LYS A 106 5.73 20.96 7.32
CA LYS A 106 6.61 22.07 7.70
C LYS A 106 7.24 22.78 6.51
N GLU A 107 7.07 22.26 5.29
CA GLU A 107 7.39 22.96 4.04
C GLU A 107 6.39 24.10 3.84
N LYS A 108 6.70 25.24 4.48
CA LYS A 108 6.06 26.54 4.27
C LYS A 108 5.98 26.83 2.76
N PRO A 109 4.88 27.39 2.24
CA PRO A 109 4.85 27.85 0.86
C PRO A 109 5.91 28.94 0.68
N VAL A 110 7.00 28.60 -0.02
CA VAL A 110 7.95 29.56 -0.54
C VAL A 110 7.25 30.30 -1.67
N GLY A 111 6.91 31.57 -1.41
CA GLY A 111 6.76 32.59 -2.45
C GLY A 111 5.37 32.80 -3.01
N ALA A 112 4.43 33.30 -2.21
CA ALA A 112 3.48 34.28 -2.68
C ALA A 112 3.98 35.65 -2.18
N GLY A 113 4.62 36.44 -3.06
CA GLY A 113 5.17 37.73 -2.67
C GLY A 113 5.77 38.52 -3.82
N ASN A 114 4.96 39.49 -4.27
CA ASN A 114 5.19 40.63 -5.18
C ASN A 114 5.18 40.36 -6.70
#